data_AF-A0A519U0P0-F1
#
_entry.id   AF-A0A519U0P0-F1
#
_cell.length_a   1.000
_cell.length_b   1.000
_cell.length_c   1.000
_cell.angle_alpha   90.00
_cell.angle_beta   90.00
_cell.angle_gamma   90.00
#
_symmetry.space_group_name_H-M   'P 1'
#
loop_
_entity.id
_entity.type
_entity.pdbx_description
1 polymer ?
#
loop_
_entity_poly.entity_id
_entity_poly.type
_entity_poly.pdbx_seq_one_letter_code
_entity_poly.pdbx_strand_id
1 'polypeptide(L)'
;DKRVFQKIFKIAEMSKMTEEERELYHSDVKAKSDWNAGIRFAEKKAAEKAKAEGLKEGELKKAISMARLLKIKAMPVQDVAEVTGLTVEEVELLWTERG
;
A
#
# COMPACT_ATOMS: atom_id res chain seq x y z
N ASP A 1 -34.61 -15.89 -17.90
CA ASP A 1 -33.34 -15.46 -17.27
C ASP A 1 -33.62 -15.07 -15.80
N LYS A 2 -33.00 -15.76 -14.84
CA LYS A 2 -33.23 -15.54 -13.39
C LYS A 2 -32.88 -14.11 -12.93
N ARG A 3 -31.93 -13.43 -13.60
CA ARG A 3 -31.49 -12.07 -13.25
C ARG A 3 -32.55 -11.01 -13.57
N VAL A 4 -33.31 -11.21 -14.64
CA VAL A 4 -34.41 -10.30 -15.03
C VAL A 4 -35.58 -10.45 -14.06
N PHE A 5 -35.93 -11.69 -13.70
CA PHE A 5 -36.99 -11.95 -12.71
C PHE A 5 -36.66 -11.37 -11.33
N GLN A 6 -35.43 -11.53 -10.85
CA GLN A 6 -34.99 -10.94 -9.58
C GLN A 6 -35.09 -9.40 -9.57
N LYS A 7 -34.78 -8.74 -10.69
CA LYS A 7 -34.93 -7.28 -10.81
C LYS A 7 -36.40 -6.85 -10.75
N ILE A 8 -37.28 -7.51 -11.51
CA ILE A 8 -38.72 -7.21 -11.51
C ILE A 8 -39.33 -7.45 -10.11
N PHE A 9 -38.97 -8.56 -9.46
CA PHE A 9 -39.42 -8.89 -8.11
C PHE A 9 -38.98 -7.82 -7.09
N LYS A 10 -37.71 -7.40 -7.15
CA LYS A 10 -37.18 -6.35 -6.27
C LYS A 10 -37.86 -5.00 -6.48
N ILE A 11 -38.20 -4.65 -7.73
CA ILE A 11 -38.97 -3.44 -8.04
C ILE A 11 -40.39 -3.53 -7.43
N ALA A 12 -41.04 -4.68 -7.56
CA ALA A 12 -42.37 -4.90 -6.99
C ALA A 12 -42.35 -4.85 -5.46
N GLU A 13 -41.34 -5.39 -4.79
CA GLU A 13 -41.16 -5.25 -3.34
C GLU A 13 -40.94 -3.78 -2.92
N MET A 14 -40.06 -3.06 -3.61
CA MET A 14 -39.82 -1.63 -3.34
C MET A 14 -41.08 -0.78 -3.54
N SER A 15 -41.96 -1.15 -4.49
CA SER A 15 -43.22 -0.45 -4.74
C SER A 15 -44.27 -0.63 -3.64
N LYS A 16 -44.12 -1.66 -2.80
CA LYS A 16 -45.00 -1.93 -1.65
C LYS A 16 -44.56 -1.23 -0.37
N MET A 17 -43.34 -0.69 -0.33
CA MET A 17 -42.79 -0.02 0.84
C MET A 17 -43.42 1.37 1.04
N THR A 18 -43.63 1.75 2.30
CA THR A 18 -44.00 3.12 2.66
C THR A 18 -42.87 4.10 2.39
N GLU A 19 -43.16 5.40 2.40
CA GLU A 19 -42.13 6.42 2.22
C GLU A 19 -41.03 6.35 3.30
N GLU A 20 -41.43 6.17 4.55
CA GLU A 20 -40.53 5.99 5.70
C GLU A 20 -39.65 4.73 5.56
N GLU A 21 -40.22 3.60 5.13
CA GLU A 21 -39.47 2.37 4.90
C GLU A 21 -38.45 2.53 3.76
N ARG A 22 -38.81 3.25 2.69
CA ARG A 22 -37.89 3.56 1.59
C ARG A 22 -36.75 4.46 2.03
N GLU A 23 -37.05 5.49 2.82
CA GLU A 23 -36.03 6.40 3.37
C GLU A 23 -35.06 5.66 4.28
N LEU A 24 -35.55 4.80 5.17
CA LEU A 24 -34.72 3.98 6.04
C LEU A 24 -33.81 3.05 5.21
N TYR A 25 -34.37 2.37 4.21
CA TYR A 25 -33.61 1.53 3.28
C TYR A 25 -32.50 2.31 2.56
N HIS A 26 -32.82 3.50 2.05
CA HIS A 26 -31.83 4.35 1.38
C HIS A 26 -30.74 4.82 2.34
N SER A 27 -31.10 5.18 3.57
CA SER A 27 -30.14 5.59 4.59
C SER A 27 -29.15 4.47 4.93
N ASP A 28 -29.63 3.23 5.06
CA ASP A 28 -28.82 2.05 5.33
C ASP A 28 -27.88 1.72 4.18
N VAL A 29 -28.40 1.78 2.94
CA VAL A 29 -27.59 1.57 1.73
C VAL A 29 -26.50 2.64 1.63
N LYS A 30 -26.84 3.90 1.92
CA LYS A 30 -25.87 5.01 1.92
C LYS A 30 -24.81 4.81 2.99
N ALA A 31 -25.20 4.49 4.22
CA ALA A 31 -24.26 4.23 5.32
C ALA A 31 -23.28 3.10 5.00
N LYS A 32 -23.79 1.99 4.43
CA LYS A 32 -22.94 0.88 3.95
C LYS A 32 -22.01 1.32 2.83
N SER A 33 -22.48 2.13 1.90
CA SER A 33 -21.66 2.65 0.80
C SER A 33 -20.54 3.56 1.31
N ASP A 34 -20.86 4.49 2.21
CA ASP A 34 -19.92 5.44 2.79
C ASP A 34 -18.84 4.69 3.61
N TRP A 35 -19.24 3.70 4.41
CA TRP A 35 -18.32 2.83 5.14
C TRP A 35 -17.38 2.07 4.19
N ASN A 36 -17.93 1.42 3.16
CA ASN A 36 -17.15 0.69 2.16
C ASN A 36 -16.19 1.61 1.38
N ALA A 37 -16.60 2.85 1.09
CA ALA A 37 -15.74 3.84 0.46
C ALA A 37 -14.58 4.21 1.38
N GLY A 38 -14.84 4.40 2.68
CA GLY A 38 -13.80 4.63 3.69
C GLY A 38 -12.77 3.50 3.77
N ILE A 39 -13.23 2.25 3.84
CA ILE A 39 -12.35 1.08 3.87
C ILE A 39 -11.48 1.00 2.60
N ARG A 40 -12.08 1.11 1.41
CA ARG A 40 -11.32 1.07 0.14
C ARG A 40 -10.27 2.18 0.05
N PHE A 41 -10.60 3.37 0.54
CA PHE A 41 -9.66 4.48 0.59
C PHE A 41 -8.47 4.16 1.52
N ALA A 42 -8.75 3.62 2.71
CA ALA A 42 -7.72 3.21 3.66
C ALA A 42 -6.80 2.11 3.09
N GLU A 43 -7.38 1.07 2.47
CA GLU A 43 -6.63 0.00 1.80
C GLU A 43 -5.72 0.54 0.70
N LYS A 44 -6.25 1.43 -0.15
CA LYS A 44 -5.46 2.07 -1.21
C LYS A 44 -4.28 2.85 -0.64
N LYS A 45 -4.51 3.68 0.38
CA LYS A 45 -3.45 4.45 1.05
C LYS A 45 -2.40 3.55 1.69
N ALA A 46 -2.82 2.47 2.34
CA ALA A 46 -1.91 1.50 2.95
C ALA A 46 -1.04 0.81 1.90
N ALA A 47 -1.63 0.39 0.77
CA ALA A 47 -0.91 -0.24 -0.33
C ALA A 47 0.11 0.70 -0.99
N GLU A 48 -0.26 1.97 -1.21
CA GLU A 48 0.64 3.00 -1.72
C GLU A 48 1.84 3.21 -0.78
N LYS A 49 1.59 3.32 0.53
CA LYS A 49 2.64 3.48 1.53
C LYS A 49 3.55 2.25 1.59
N ALA A 50 2.98 1.05 1.66
CA ALA A 50 3.74 -0.20 1.70
C ALA A 50 4.62 -0.37 0.45
N LYS A 51 4.12 0.01 -0.73
CA LYS A 51 4.91 -0.02 -1.97
C LYS A 51 6.08 0.98 -1.91
N ALA A 52 5.84 2.19 -1.42
CA ALA A 52 6.89 3.20 -1.29
C ALA A 52 7.97 2.80 -0.27
N GLU A 53 7.57 2.26 0.87
CA GLU A 53 8.48 1.74 1.90
C GLU A 53 9.28 0.55 1.37
N GLY A 54 8.62 -0.41 0.70
CA GLY A 54 9.29 -1.57 0.12
C GLY A 54 10.30 -1.20 -0.97
N LEU A 55 10.03 -0.17 -1.78
CA LEU A 55 10.99 0.32 -2.77
C LEU A 55 12.23 0.91 -2.09
N LYS A 56 12.04 1.78 -1.09
CA LYS A 56 13.14 2.38 -0.32
C LYS A 56 13.98 1.34 0.40
N GLU A 57 13.33 0.36 1.05
CA GLU A 57 14.03 -0.73 1.73
C GLU A 57 14.82 -1.60 0.74
N GLY A 58 14.26 -1.85 -0.45
CA GLY A 58 14.94 -2.57 -1.52
C GLY A 58 16.17 -1.84 -2.06
N GLU A 59 16.06 -0.53 -2.30
CA GLU A 59 17.17 0.33 -2.71
C GLU A 59 18.29 0.36 -1.67
N LEU A 60 17.95 0.53 -0.39
CA LEU A 60 18.91 0.50 0.71
C LEU A 60 19.60 -0.87 0.82
N LYS A 61 18.84 -1.97 0.77
CA LYS A 61 19.43 -3.34 0.79
C LYS A 61 20.39 -3.54 -0.37
N LYS A 62 20.05 -3.05 -1.57
CA LYS A 62 20.92 -3.12 -2.74
C LYS A 62 22.19 -2.31 -2.53
N ALA A 63 22.08 -1.06 -2.06
CA ALA A 63 23.23 -0.21 -1.75
C ALA A 63 24.17 -0.86 -0.73
N ILE A 64 23.64 -1.39 0.37
CA ILE A 64 24.41 -2.12 1.39
C ILE A 64 25.09 -3.37 0.80
N SER A 65 24.38 -4.14 -0.03
CA SER A 65 24.95 -5.33 -0.67
C SER A 65 26.11 -4.98 -1.60
N MET A 66 25.96 -3.88 -2.35
CA MET A 66 26.97 -3.38 -3.26
C MET A 66 28.17 -2.85 -2.49
N ALA A 67 27.96 -2.05 -1.43
CA ALA A 67 29.02 -1.58 -0.55
C ALA A 67 29.86 -2.75 -0.03
N ARG A 68 29.23 -3.82 0.48
CA ARG A 68 29.94 -5.01 0.95
C ARG A 68 30.77 -5.70 -0.14
N LEU A 69 30.27 -5.78 -1.37
CA LEU A 69 31.05 -6.33 -2.49
C LEU A 69 32.25 -5.44 -2.82
N LEU A 70 32.09 -4.13 -2.78
CA LEU A 70 33.16 -3.17 -3.05
C LEU A 70 34.22 -3.16 -1.93
N LYS A 71 33.82 -3.43 -0.67
CA LYS A 71 34.75 -3.73 0.44
C LYS A 71 35.70 -4.86 0.10
N ILE A 72 35.14 -5.97 -0.38
CA ILE A 72 35.91 -7.18 -0.71
C ILE A 72 36.90 -6.88 -1.85
N LYS A 73 36.54 -5.97 -2.75
CA LYS A 73 37.42 -5.45 -3.81
C LYS A 73 38.44 -4.42 -3.32
N ALA A 74 38.53 -4.18 -2.01
CA ALA A 74 39.44 -3.23 -1.38
C ALA A 74 39.31 -1.79 -1.92
N MET A 75 38.10 -1.38 -2.33
CA MET A 75 37.87 0.00 -2.75
C MET A 75 37.88 0.95 -1.53
N PRO A 76 38.39 2.19 -1.70
CA PRO A 76 38.34 3.23 -0.66
C PRO A 76 36.90 3.57 -0.23
N VAL A 77 36.73 3.93 1.03
CA VAL A 77 35.42 4.26 1.63
C VAL A 77 34.72 5.39 0.87
N GLN A 78 35.48 6.40 0.45
CA GLN A 78 34.98 7.56 -0.29
C GLN A 78 34.38 7.14 -1.63
N ASP A 79 35.08 6.29 -2.38
CA ASP A 79 34.61 5.79 -3.69
C ASP A 79 33.40 4.86 -3.52
N VAL A 80 33.38 4.07 -2.44
CA VAL A 80 32.22 3.20 -2.12
C VAL A 80 30.99 4.05 -1.82
N ALA A 81 31.13 5.10 -1.01
CA ALA A 81 30.04 6.03 -0.70
C ALA A 81 29.48 6.66 -1.98
N GLU A 82 30.35 7.15 -2.87
CA GLU A 82 29.94 7.72 -4.17
C GLU A 82 29.18 6.72 -5.05
N VAL A 83 29.71 5.51 -5.23
CA VAL A 83 29.11 4.49 -6.12
C VAL A 83 27.80 3.94 -5.58
N THR A 84 27.66 3.85 -4.25
CA THR A 84 26.48 3.25 -3.60
C THR A 84 25.41 4.27 -3.23
N GLY A 85 25.75 5.56 -3.23
CA GLY A 85 24.89 6.63 -2.75
C GLY A 85 24.70 6.64 -1.24
N LEU A 86 25.49 5.87 -0.50
CA LEU A 86 25.55 5.90 0.96
C LEU A 86 26.46 7.03 1.43
N THR A 87 26.30 7.50 2.66
CA THR A 87 27.26 8.43 3.25
C THR A 87 28.55 7.70 3.66
N VAL A 88 29.64 8.46 3.81
CA VAL A 88 30.91 7.91 4.30
C VAL A 88 30.70 7.25 5.67
N GLU A 89 29.95 7.89 6.56
CA GLU A 89 29.63 7.38 7.89
C GLU A 89 28.84 6.07 7.83
N GLU A 90 27.87 5.94 6.92
CA GLU A 90 27.12 4.69 6.72
C GLU A 90 28.02 3.56 6.24
N VAL A 91 28.96 3.84 5.34
CA VAL A 91 29.94 2.85 4.86
C VAL A 91 30.91 2.44 5.98
N GLU A 92 31.40 3.39 6.78
CA GLU A 92 32.27 3.13 7.91
C GLU A 92 31.57 2.30 9.00
N LEU A 93 30.29 2.59 9.28
CA LEU A 93 29.49 1.81 10.22
C LEU A 93 29.35 0.36 9.74
N LEU A 94 29.01 0.16 8.46
CA LEU A 94 28.95 -1.17 7.85
C LEU A 94 30.28 -1.95 7.96
N TRP A 95 31.41 -1.23 8.03
CA TRP A 95 32.72 -1.85 8.14
C TRP A 95 33.04 -2.27 9.57
N THR A 96 32.50 -1.53 10.54
CA THR A 96 32.68 -1.74 11.98
C THR A 96 31.81 -2.89 12.50
N GLU A 97 30.60 -3.07 11.95
CA GLU A 97 29.67 -4.16 12.33
C GLU A 97 30.18 -5.60 12.05
N ARG A 98 31.35 -5.75 11.42
CA ARG A 98 31.99 -7.06 11.15
C ARG A 98 33.52 -7.06 11.38
N GLY A 99 34.02 -6.11 12.17
CA GLY A 99 35.38 -6.16 12.73
C GLY A 99 35.45 -7.05 13.95
#